data_AF-A0AAJ1U8Q8-F1
#
_entry.id   AF-A0AAJ1U8Q8-F1
#
_cell.length_a   1.000
_cell.length_b   1.000
_cell.length_c   1.000
_cell.angle_alpha   90.00
_cell.angle_beta   90.00
_cell.angle_gamma   90.00
#
_symmetry.space_group_name_H-M   'P 1'
#
loop_
_entity.id
_entity.type
_entity.pdbx_description
1 polymer ?
#
loop_
_entity_poly.entity_id
_entity_poly.type
_entity_poly.pdbx_seq_one_letter_code
_entity_poly.pdbx_strand_id
1 'polypeptide(L)'
;MSKTVFTLLTSAGLILASPALADELTGAALVSALSGKSFSCTAEGKKMTMQFAQAKKNGSVSYKGVWGGRSFKSEYRLSKKGRYSNQGRGRKISTDGKGHFVFTGAGVPKAVCVVAK
;
A
#
# COMPACT_ATOMS: atom_id res chain seq x y z
N MET A 1 -31.52 -50.29 -33.35
CA MET A 1 -30.37 -50.00 -32.47
C MET A 1 -30.20 -48.48 -32.41
N SER A 2 -30.67 -47.86 -31.32
CA SER A 2 -30.67 -46.40 -31.13
C SER A 2 -29.27 -45.87 -30.89
N LYS A 3 -28.88 -44.81 -31.61
CA LYS A 3 -27.66 -44.05 -31.39
C LYS A 3 -27.96 -42.91 -30.42
N THR A 4 -27.51 -43.04 -29.19
CA THR A 4 -27.63 -42.00 -28.15
C THR A 4 -26.63 -40.88 -28.45
N VAL A 5 -27.13 -39.68 -28.71
CA VAL A 5 -26.34 -38.45 -28.92
C VAL A 5 -26.06 -37.82 -27.57
N PHE A 6 -24.79 -37.73 -27.17
CA PHE A 6 -24.35 -36.99 -25.98
C PHE A 6 -24.10 -35.53 -26.35
N THR A 7 -25.01 -34.64 -25.94
CA THR A 7 -24.82 -33.19 -26.03
C THR A 7 -24.08 -32.71 -24.78
N LEU A 8 -22.79 -32.41 -24.91
CA LEU A 8 -22.04 -31.67 -23.89
C LEU A 8 -22.32 -30.16 -24.05
N LEU A 9 -23.14 -29.60 -23.16
CA LEU A 9 -23.18 -28.15 -22.97
C LEU A 9 -22.01 -27.73 -22.08
N THR A 10 -20.98 -27.15 -22.69
CA THR A 10 -19.90 -26.43 -22.00
C THR A 10 -20.43 -25.10 -21.47
N SER A 11 -20.64 -25.03 -20.16
CA SER A 11 -20.92 -23.79 -19.44
C SER A 11 -19.65 -22.91 -19.42
N ALA A 12 -19.63 -21.91 -20.30
CA ALA A 12 -18.64 -20.84 -20.25
C ALA A 12 -18.89 -19.97 -19.01
N GLY A 13 -18.19 -20.27 -17.92
CA GLY A 13 -18.16 -19.42 -16.75
C GLY A 13 -17.46 -18.11 -17.09
N LEU A 14 -18.22 -17.03 -17.22
CA LEU A 14 -17.71 -15.67 -17.18
C LEU A 14 -17.03 -15.46 -15.81
N ILE A 15 -15.70 -15.55 -15.77
CA ILE A 15 -14.92 -15.12 -14.61
C ILE A 15 -14.97 -13.59 -14.62
N LEU A 16 -15.94 -13.03 -13.89
CA LEU A 16 -15.95 -11.63 -13.50
C LEU A 16 -14.70 -11.38 -12.65
N ALA A 17 -13.64 -10.89 -13.30
CA ALA A 17 -12.44 -10.43 -12.64
C ALA A 17 -12.79 -9.24 -11.74
N SER A 18 -13.16 -9.54 -10.50
CA SER A 18 -13.38 -8.53 -9.47
C SER A 18 -12.06 -7.77 -9.29
N PRO A 19 -12.06 -6.43 -9.31
CA PRO A 19 -10.86 -5.67 -8.98
C PRO A 19 -10.45 -6.08 -7.56
N ALA A 20 -9.30 -6.75 -7.44
CA ALA A 20 -8.74 -7.13 -6.16
C ALA A 20 -8.68 -5.87 -5.29
N LEU A 21 -9.50 -5.86 -4.23
CA LEU A 21 -9.56 -4.76 -3.28
C LEU A 21 -8.15 -4.63 -2.69
N ALA A 22 -7.53 -3.46 -2.87
CA ALA A 22 -6.18 -3.20 -2.37
C ALA A 22 -6.14 -3.42 -0.85
N ASP A 23 -5.51 -4.53 -0.43
CA ASP A 23 -5.50 -4.95 0.96
C ASP A 23 -4.72 -3.95 1.80
N GLU A 24 -5.31 -3.58 2.94
CA GLU A 24 -4.66 -2.66 3.87
C GLU A 24 -3.60 -3.40 4.68
N LEU A 25 -2.37 -2.89 4.64
CA LEU A 25 -1.28 -3.38 5.46
C LEU A 25 -1.46 -2.88 6.90
N THR A 26 -1.39 -3.80 7.86
CA THR A 26 -1.44 -3.50 9.29
C THR A 26 -0.37 -4.29 10.07
N GLY A 27 -0.11 -3.87 11.30
CA GLY A 27 0.75 -4.57 12.25
C GLY A 27 2.16 -4.84 11.73
N ALA A 28 2.65 -6.06 11.93
CA ALA A 28 3.99 -6.46 11.51
C ALA A 28 4.19 -6.38 9.99
N ALA A 29 3.18 -6.72 9.18
CA ALA A 29 3.27 -6.61 7.72
C ALA A 29 3.50 -5.17 7.27
N LEU A 30 2.81 -4.22 7.91
CA LEU A 30 3.00 -2.79 7.68
C LEU A 30 4.40 -2.32 8.08
N VAL A 31 4.90 -2.76 9.24
CA VAL A 31 6.25 -2.42 9.72
C VAL A 31 7.31 -2.93 8.73
N SER A 32 7.25 -4.20 8.36
CA SER A 32 8.19 -4.84 7.43
C SER A 32 8.12 -4.25 6.02
N ALA A 33 6.94 -3.79 5.60
CA ALA A 33 6.77 -3.15 4.30
C ALA A 33 7.56 -1.86 4.18
N LEU A 34 7.68 -1.07 5.25
CA LEU A 34 8.33 0.25 5.21
C LEU A 34 9.75 0.27 5.79
N SER A 35 10.05 -0.56 6.79
CA SER A 35 11.29 -0.49 7.57
C SER A 35 12.54 -0.50 6.68
N GLY A 36 13.34 0.55 6.78
CA GLY A 36 14.60 0.69 6.04
C GLY A 36 14.46 0.90 4.53
N LYS A 37 13.25 1.09 4.01
CA LYS A 37 13.01 1.21 2.56
C LYS A 37 12.89 2.66 2.12
N SER A 38 13.22 2.87 0.85
CA SER A 38 12.99 4.13 0.14
C SER A 38 11.85 3.96 -0.85
N PHE A 39 11.09 5.01 -1.06
CA PHE A 39 9.95 5.05 -1.96
C PHE A 39 9.99 6.28 -2.85
N SER A 40 9.65 6.06 -4.13
CA SER A 40 9.34 7.10 -5.09
C SER A 40 7.82 7.17 -5.25
N CYS A 41 7.25 8.32 -4.95
CA CYS A 41 5.82 8.53 -4.86
C CYS A 41 5.35 9.63 -5.82
N THR A 42 4.10 9.51 -6.25
CA THR A 42 3.36 10.57 -6.94
C THR A 42 2.14 10.93 -6.11
N ALA A 43 1.99 12.21 -5.78
CA ALA A 43 0.86 12.77 -5.05
C ALA A 43 0.43 14.08 -5.72
N GLU A 44 -0.85 14.22 -6.08
CA GLU A 44 -1.38 15.39 -6.82
C GLU A 44 -0.55 15.74 -8.08
N GLY A 45 -0.10 14.73 -8.83
CA GLY A 45 0.74 14.90 -10.01
C GLY A 45 2.18 15.33 -9.74
N LYS A 46 2.57 15.55 -8.47
CA LYS A 46 3.92 15.92 -8.06
C LYS A 46 4.71 14.71 -7.58
N LYS A 47 6.00 14.66 -7.94
CA LYS A 47 6.93 13.67 -7.41
C LYS A 47 7.27 13.98 -5.95
N MET A 48 7.33 12.93 -5.16
CA MET A 48 7.76 12.93 -3.76
C MET A 48 8.66 11.73 -3.53
N THR A 49 9.70 11.87 -2.72
CA THR A 49 10.46 10.72 -2.22
C THR A 49 10.24 10.56 -0.72
N MET A 50 10.27 9.32 -0.25
CA MET A 50 10.22 9.00 1.18
C MET A 50 11.29 7.97 1.50
N GLN A 51 12.12 8.23 2.50
CA GLN A 51 13.14 7.32 2.97
C GLN A 51 12.86 6.98 4.43
N PHE A 52 12.53 5.71 4.69
CA PHE A 52 12.24 5.21 6.02
C PHE A 52 13.51 4.66 6.67
N ALA A 53 13.69 4.96 7.95
CA ALA A 53 14.69 4.33 8.78
C ALA A 53 14.26 2.90 9.16
N GLN A 54 15.16 2.15 9.80
CA GLN A 54 14.77 0.90 10.43
C GLN A 54 13.75 1.13 11.54
N ALA A 55 12.79 0.22 11.67
CA ALA A 55 11.77 0.27 12.69
C ALA A 55 12.38 0.11 14.09
N LYS A 56 11.86 0.90 15.02
CA LYS A 56 12.15 0.78 16.46
C LYS A 56 11.44 -0.46 17.01
N LYS A 57 11.90 -0.94 18.18
CA LYS A 57 11.27 -2.08 18.89
C LYS A 57 9.76 -1.91 19.13
N ASN A 58 9.28 -0.67 19.26
CA ASN A 58 7.86 -0.36 19.44
C ASN A 58 7.08 -0.23 18.11
N GLY A 59 7.66 -0.62 16.97
CA GLY A 59 7.05 -0.54 15.65
C GLY A 59 7.06 0.86 15.01
N SER A 60 7.51 1.90 15.73
CA SER A 60 7.62 3.25 15.17
C SER A 60 8.72 3.33 14.13
N VAL A 61 8.51 4.12 13.08
CA VAL A 61 9.46 4.30 11.97
C VAL A 61 9.60 5.78 11.65
N SER A 62 10.81 6.31 11.82
CA SER A 62 11.15 7.66 11.37
C SER A 62 11.38 7.68 9.86
N TYR A 63 11.04 8.78 9.20
CA TYR A 63 11.28 8.94 7.77
C TYR A 63 11.63 10.37 7.38
N LYS A 64 12.36 10.49 6.28
CA LYS A 64 12.65 11.75 5.59
C LYS A 64 11.85 11.76 4.29
N GLY A 65 11.29 12.90 3.92
CA GLY A 65 10.63 13.06 2.63
C GLY A 65 11.11 14.30 1.90
N VAL A 66 11.05 14.27 0.57
CA VAL A 66 11.26 15.44 -0.28
C VAL A 66 10.02 15.62 -1.15
N TRP A 67 9.38 16.78 -1.08
CA TRP A 67 8.22 17.12 -1.91
C TRP A 67 8.35 18.55 -2.43
N GLY A 68 8.26 18.72 -3.75
CA GLY A 68 8.45 20.04 -4.37
C GLY A 68 9.80 20.69 -4.04
N GLY A 69 10.87 19.90 -3.96
CA GLY A 69 12.21 20.36 -3.60
C GLY A 69 12.43 20.64 -2.10
N ARG A 70 11.38 20.58 -1.27
CA ARG A 70 11.49 20.80 0.17
C ARG A 70 11.64 19.49 0.93
N SER A 71 12.66 19.41 1.77
CA SER A 71 12.89 18.26 2.66
C SER A 71 12.12 18.42 3.97
N PHE A 72 11.56 17.32 4.47
CA PHE A 72 10.90 17.25 5.76
C PHE A 72 11.22 15.95 6.49
N LYS A 73 11.04 15.93 7.81
CA LYS A 73 11.26 14.78 8.68
C LYS A 73 10.00 14.49 9.47
N SER A 74 9.70 13.22 9.67
CA SER A 74 8.58 12.82 10.51
C SER A 74 8.74 11.42 11.07
N GLU A 75 7.78 10.99 11.88
CA GLU A 75 7.76 9.67 12.48
C GLU A 75 6.34 9.10 12.38
N TYR A 76 6.25 7.86 11.91
CA TYR A 76 5.05 7.06 12.07
C TYR A 76 5.10 6.26 13.36
N ARG A 77 4.01 6.29 14.12
CA ARG A 77 3.81 5.48 15.32
C ARG A 77 2.77 4.41 15.05
N LEU A 78 3.13 3.16 15.35
CA LEU A 78 2.21 2.03 15.21
C LEU A 78 1.18 2.10 16.34
N SER A 79 -0.09 2.24 15.98
CA SER A 79 -1.19 2.21 16.94
C SER A 79 -1.48 0.80 17.42
N LYS A 80 -2.21 0.67 18.54
CA LYS A 80 -2.71 -0.63 19.03
C LYS A 80 -3.60 -1.36 18.01
N LYS A 81 -4.21 -0.62 17.08
CA LYS A 81 -5.03 -1.17 15.98
C LYS A 81 -4.20 -1.59 14.76
N GLY A 82 -2.86 -1.60 14.86
CA GLY A 82 -1.97 -2.01 13.79
C GLY A 82 -1.79 -0.99 12.65
N ARG A 83 -2.38 0.21 12.75
CA ARG A 83 -2.23 1.27 11.74
C ARG A 83 -1.15 2.26 12.12
N TYR A 84 -0.46 2.81 11.12
CA TYR A 84 0.42 3.95 11.37
C TYR A 84 -0.36 5.23 11.61
N SER A 85 0.24 6.12 12.40
CA SER A 85 -0.24 7.47 12.64
C SER A 85 0.91 8.46 12.59
N ASN A 86 0.65 9.68 12.14
CA ASN A 86 1.58 10.80 12.16
C ASN A 86 0.91 11.97 12.89
N GLN A 87 1.52 12.45 13.98
CA GLN A 87 0.97 13.55 14.78
C GLN A 87 -0.51 13.32 15.16
N GLY A 88 -0.84 12.08 15.57
CA GLY A 88 -2.20 11.69 15.95
C GLY A 88 -3.16 11.42 14.78
N ARG A 89 -2.76 11.69 13.53
CA ARG A 89 -3.58 11.42 12.35
C ARG A 89 -3.25 10.05 11.76
N GLY A 90 -4.26 9.19 11.63
CA GLY A 90 -4.12 7.86 11.06
C GLY A 90 -3.66 7.88 9.60
N ARG A 91 -2.88 6.86 9.23
CA ARG A 91 -2.42 6.58 7.88
C ARG A 91 -2.86 5.18 7.49
N LYS A 92 -3.54 5.09 6.36
CA LYS A 92 -3.85 3.83 5.69
C LYS A 92 -2.83 3.61 4.58
N ILE A 93 -2.22 2.45 4.58
CA ILE A 93 -1.24 2.04 3.58
C ILE A 93 -1.71 0.69 3.04
N SER A 94 -2.02 0.66 1.75
CA SER A 94 -2.46 -0.55 1.06
C SER A 94 -1.47 -0.92 -0.04
N THR A 95 -1.49 -2.18 -0.47
CA THR A 95 -0.81 -2.59 -1.71
C THR A 95 -1.84 -2.92 -2.78
N ASP A 96 -1.54 -2.59 -4.04
CA ASP A 96 -2.39 -2.94 -5.18
C ASP A 96 -2.08 -4.33 -5.77
N GLY A 97 -1.20 -5.10 -5.12
CA GLY A 97 -0.76 -6.42 -5.60
C GLY A 97 0.21 -6.38 -6.78
N LYS A 98 0.49 -5.20 -7.35
CA LYS A 98 1.45 -5.00 -8.46
C LYS A 98 2.78 -4.41 -7.98
N GLY A 99 3.00 -4.41 -6.67
CA GLY A 99 4.19 -3.83 -6.04
C GLY A 99 4.07 -2.33 -5.78
N HIS A 100 2.90 -1.71 -6.03
CA HIS A 100 2.66 -0.33 -5.62
C HIS A 100 2.07 -0.27 -4.22
N PHE A 101 2.39 0.81 -3.53
CA PHE A 101 1.89 1.16 -2.22
C PHE A 101 1.03 2.42 -2.34
N VAL A 102 -0.16 2.38 -1.73
CA VAL A 102 -1.09 3.50 -1.73
C VAL A 102 -1.20 4.05 -0.33
N PHE A 103 -0.70 5.27 -0.13
CA PHE A 103 -0.72 5.98 1.13
C PHE A 103 -1.90 6.95 1.14
N THR A 104 -2.75 6.86 2.16
CA THR A 104 -3.92 7.73 2.35
C THR A 104 -4.04 8.15 3.82
N GLY A 105 -4.69 9.28 4.06
CA GLY A 105 -4.96 9.79 5.40
C GLY A 105 -5.70 11.13 5.35
N ALA A 106 -6.28 11.54 6.48
CA ALA A 106 -6.99 12.81 6.56
C ALA A 106 -6.04 14.01 6.43
N GLY A 107 -6.39 14.96 5.57
CA GLY A 107 -5.64 16.21 5.39
C GLY A 107 -4.30 16.05 4.66
N VAL A 108 -4.11 14.93 3.93
CA VAL A 108 -2.97 14.74 3.05
C VAL A 108 -3.41 14.21 1.69
N PRO A 109 -2.64 14.50 0.63
CA PRO A 109 -2.93 13.91 -0.67
C PRO A 109 -2.71 12.40 -0.64
N LYS A 110 -3.53 11.68 -1.42
CA LYS A 110 -3.27 10.28 -1.76
C LYS A 110 -1.96 10.21 -2.52
N ALA A 111 -1.05 9.36 -2.06
CA ALA A 111 0.22 9.10 -2.72
C ALA A 111 0.28 7.66 -3.22
N VAL A 112 0.67 7.47 -4.48
CA VAL A 112 0.98 6.16 -5.05
C VAL A 112 2.50 6.05 -5.10
N CYS A 113 3.05 5.02 -4.48
CA CYS A 113 4.46 4.87 -4.22
C CYS A 113 4.97 3.52 -4.73
N VAL A 114 6.21 3.50 -5.18
CA VAL A 114 6.95 2.29 -5.52
C VAL A 114 8.24 2.25 -4.72
N VAL A 115 8.75 1.07 -4.38
CA VAL A 115 10.05 0.95 -3.73
C VAL A 115 11.11 1.50 -4.68
N ALA A 116 11.88 2.48 -4.22
CA ALA A 116 13.00 3.02 -4.97
C ALA A 116 14.13 1.98 -4.99
N LYS A 117 14.72 1.75 -6.17
CA LYS A 117 15.90 0.90 -6.33
C LYS A 117 17.14 1.56 -5.75
#